data_AF-A0A661J9J5-F1
#
_entry.id   AF-A0A661J9J5-F1
#
_cell.length_a   1.000
_cell.length_b   1.000
_cell.length_c   1.000
_cell.angle_alpha   90.00
_cell.angle_beta   90.00
_cell.angle_gamma   90.00
#
_symmetry.space_group_name_H-M   'P 1'
#
loop_
_entity.id
_entity.type
_entity.pdbx_description
1 polymer ?
#
loop_
_entity_poly.entity_id
_entity_poly.type
_entity_poly.pdbx_seq_one_letter_code
_entity_poly.pdbx_strand_id
1 'polypeptide(L)' 'MDILLSKLEDYLRSLKKVSIAFSGGVDSSFLVFISKKVLDKNNILPIFVESE' A
#
# COMPACT_ATOMS: atom_id res chain seq x y z
N MET A 1 -16.62 -4.51 -8.43
CA MET A 1 -15.68 -4.21 -7.32
C MET A 1 -14.43 -5.09 -7.43
N ASP A 2 -14.62 -6.40 -7.59
CA ASP A 2 -13.53 -7.40 -7.53
C ASP A 2 -12.46 -7.25 -8.61
N ILE A 3 -12.84 -6.85 -9.83
CA ILE A 3 -11.90 -6.64 -10.94
C ILE A 3 -10.89 -5.53 -10.63
N LEU A 4 -11.33 -4.43 -10.00
CA LEU A 4 -10.46 -3.31 -9.69
C LEU A 4 -9.48 -3.66 -8.58
N LEU A 5 -9.96 -4.36 -7.55
CA LEU A 5 -9.13 -4.83 -6.46
C LEU A 5 -8.06 -5.79 -6.97
N SER A 6 -8.42 -6.80 -7.79
CA SER A 6 -7.45 -7.74 -8.37
C SER A 6 -6.36 -7.01 -9.17
N LYS A 7 -6.72 -5.99 -9.97
CA LYS A 7 -5.73 -5.20 -10.72
C LYS A 7 -4.73 -4.49 -9.80
N LEU A 8 -5.21 -3.97 -8.67
CA LEU A 8 -4.33 -3.35 -7.67
C LEU A 8 -3.40 -4.38 -7.02
N GLU A 9 -3.94 -5.56 -6.64
CA GLU A 9 -3.14 -6.64 -6.06
C GLU A 9 -2.07 -7.13 -7.03
N ASP A 10 -2.41 -7.34 -8.31
CA ASP A 10 -1.48 -7.75 -9.36
C ASP A 10 -0.39 -6.70 -9.59
N TYR A 11 -0.78 -5.43 -9.60
CA TYR A 11 0.17 -4.33 -9.70
C TYR A 11 1.14 -4.30 -8.51
N LEU A 12 0.65 -4.41 -7.28
CA LEU A 12 1.48 -4.50 -6.07
C LEU A 12 2.45 -5.69 -6.13
N ARG A 13 1.98 -6.88 -6.57
CA ARG A 13 2.84 -8.07 -6.78
C ARG A 13 3.95 -7.81 -7.78
N SER A 14 3.64 -7.10 -8.87
CA SER A 14 4.64 -6.76 -9.91
C SER A 14 5.74 -5.85 -9.38
N LEU A 15 5.44 -4.96 -8.41
CA LEU A 15 6.40 -4.05 -7.80
C LEU A 15 7.34 -4.73 -6.81
N LYS A 16 6.94 -5.89 -6.25
CA LYS A 16 7.65 -6.68 -5.22
C LYS A 16 7.86 -5.99 -3.87
N LYS A 17 8.28 -4.73 -3.85
CA LYS A 17 8.58 -3.92 -2.67
C LYS A 17 8.14 -2.47 -2.89
N VAL A 18 7.51 -1.85 -1.89
CA VAL A 18 6.94 -0.49 -2.03
C VAL A 18 7.24 0.40 -0.82
N SER A 19 7.45 1.69 -1.07
CA SER A 19 7.34 2.75 -0.07
C SER A 19 6.04 3.52 -0.30
N ILE A 20 5.28 3.80 0.76
CA ILE A 20 3.94 4.38 0.67
C ILE A 20 3.89 5.67 1.48
N ALA A 21 3.61 6.79 0.83
CA ALA A 21 3.31 8.04 1.54
C ALA A 21 2.00 7.86 2.33
N PHE A 22 2.07 8.04 3.64
CA PHE A 22 0.98 7.71 4.55
C PHE A 22 0.61 8.90 5.42
N SER A 23 -0.60 9.43 5.20
CA SER A 23 -1.12 10.63 5.86
C SER A 23 -2.08 10.32 7.02
N GLY A 24 -2.41 9.04 7.23
CA GLY A 24 -3.45 8.63 8.18
C GLY A 24 -4.88 8.72 7.64
N GLY A 25 -5.09 9.30 6.45
CA GLY A 25 -6.39 9.31 5.78
C GLY A 25 -6.83 7.92 5.30
N VAL A 26 -8.13 7.77 5.00
CA VAL A 26 -8.73 6.47 4.61
C VAL A 26 -8.06 5.86 3.37
N ASP A 27 -7.68 6.68 2.38
CA ASP A 27 -7.07 6.20 1.14
C ASP A 27 -5.68 5.61 1.39
N SER A 28 -4.84 6.36 2.11
CA SER A 28 -3.49 5.90 2.47
C SER A 28 -3.54 4.70 3.41
N SER A 29 -4.54 4.63 4.30
CA SER A 29 -4.78 3.50 5.20
C SER A 29 -5.22 2.26 4.46
N PHE A 30 -6.12 2.42 3.50
CA PHE A 30 -6.53 1.35 2.60
C PHE A 30 -5.34 0.81 1.80
N LEU A 31 -4.51 1.70 1.23
CA LEU A 31 -3.35 1.29 0.44
C LEU A 31 -2.30 0.54 1.28
N VAL A 32 -2.02 0.99 2.50
CA VAL A 32 -1.14 0.27 3.43
C VAL A 32 -1.74 -1.07 3.84
N PHE A 33 -3.04 -1.12 4.13
CA PHE A 33 -3.74 -2.34 4.51
C PHE A 33 -3.69 -3.39 3.39
N ILE A 34 -4.08 -3.02 2.17
CA ILE A 34 -4.09 -3.95 1.05
C ILE A 34 -2.68 -4.37 0.66
N SER A 35 -1.71 -3.44 0.69
CA SER A 35 -0.31 -3.77 0.44
C SER A 35 0.19 -4.82 1.42
N LYS A 36 -0.12 -4.70 2.73
CA LYS A 36 0.26 -5.68 3.77
C LYS A 36 -0.38 -7.05 3.60
N LYS A 37 -1.56 -7.11 2.97
CA LYS A 37 -2.25 -8.35 2.66
C LYS A 37 -1.65 -9.04 1.42
N VAL A 38 -1.21 -8.25 0.45
CA VAL A 38 -0.70 -8.74 -0.84
C VAL A 38 0.79 -9.08 -0.78
N LEU A 39 1.59 -8.23 -0.15
CA LEU A 39 3.03 -8.34 -0.01
C LEU A 39 3.41 -8.68 1.43
N ASP A 40 4.53 -9.37 1.62
CA ASP A 40 5.07 -9.61 2.96
C ASP A 40 5.31 -8.30 3.71
N LYS A 41 5.15 -8.31 5.04
CA LYS A 41 5.36 -7.14 5.91
C LYS A 41 6.73 -6.47 5.71
N ASN A 42 7.77 -7.25 5.41
CA ASN A 42 9.13 -6.77 5.18
C ASN A 42 9.31 -6.04 3.83
N ASN A 43 8.29 -6.09 2.97
CA ASN A 43 8.31 -5.51 1.63
C ASN A 43 7.58 -4.18 1.52
N ILE A 44 7.18 -3.59 2.65
CA ILE A 44 6.41 -2.34 2.67
C ILE A 44 7.02 -1.39 3.69
N LEU A 45 7.20 -0.14 3.28
CA LEU A 45 7.62 0.96 4.13
C LEU A 45 6.61 2.12 4.07
N PRO A 46 5.67 2.21 5.02
CA PRO A 46 4.84 3.41 5.15
C PRO A 46 5.70 4.58 5.65
N ILE A 47 5.60 5.74 5.00
CA ILE A 47 6.35 6.95 5.31
C ILE A 47 5.35 8.01 5.77
N PHE A 48 5.53 8.47 7.00
CA PHE A 48 4.84 9.63 7.56
C PHE A 48 5.72 10.86 7.35
N VAL A 49 5.11 11.98 7.00
CA VAL A 49 5.79 13.28 6.89
C VAL A 49 5.06 14.24 7.80
N GLU A 50 5.81 14.84 8.72
CA GLU A 50 5.36 15.98 9.51
C GLU A 50 6.13 17.20 9.00
N SER A 51 5.42 18.30 8.78
CA SER A 51 6.02 19.59 8.43
C SER A 51 6.02 20.48 9.67
N GLU A 52 7.17 21.10 9.97
CA GLU A 52 7.28 22.19 10.96
C GLU A 52 6.65 23.49 10.46
#